data_AF-A0A418WSM9-F1
#
_entry.id   AF-A0A418WSM9-F1
#
_cell.length_a   1.000
_cell.length_b   1.000
_cell.length_c   1.000
_cell.angle_alpha   90.00
_cell.angle_beta   90.00
_cell.angle_gamma   90.00
#
_symmetry.space_group_name_H-M   'P 1'
#
loop_
_entity.id
_entity.type
_entity.pdbx_description
1 polymer ?
#
loop_
_entity_poly.entity_id
_entity_poly.type
_entity_poly.pdbx_seq_one_letter_code
_entity_poly.pdbx_strand_id
1 'polypeptide(L)'
;MARVGHLIRRKQKEIERITRILRGCFDPEQVLAPEPGRIGRIILIGPYARRSWYEDRHTLEFSDYEFWAIVDHPLHTDERCWQRARNIVQREMGNRCAVDLNVLCTADIGAARAERDCFILDRIEAGITLYRASRDAPLHAREPRCGR
;
A
#
# COMPACT_ATOMS: atom_id res chain seq x y z
N MET A 1 -9.27 6.35 -7.40
CA MET A 1 -8.45 6.35 -6.16
C MET A 1 -9.34 6.67 -4.97
N ALA A 2 -9.36 5.84 -3.94
CA ALA A 2 -10.06 6.17 -2.71
C ALA A 2 -9.41 7.43 -2.12
N ARG A 3 -10.22 8.44 -1.81
CA ARG A 3 -9.70 9.74 -1.41
C ARG A 3 -9.50 9.73 0.10
N VAL A 4 -8.26 9.92 0.54
CA VAL A 4 -7.91 10.41 1.88
C VAL A 4 -8.38 11.86 2.06
N GLY A 5 -9.64 12.12 1.72
CA GLY A 5 -10.22 13.46 1.59
C GLY A 5 -10.36 14.19 2.91
N HIS A 6 -10.25 13.46 4.03
CA HIS A 6 -10.20 14.00 5.38
C HIS A 6 -8.88 14.66 5.73
N LEU A 7 -7.80 14.38 4.98
CA LEU A 7 -6.49 14.99 5.21
C LEU A 7 -6.38 16.33 4.49
N ILE A 8 -5.49 17.21 4.92
CA ILE A 8 -5.17 18.45 4.19
C ILE A 8 -4.54 18.13 2.82
N ARG A 9 -4.70 19.06 1.86
CA ARG A 9 -4.24 18.88 0.48
C ARG A 9 -2.76 18.51 0.35
N ARG A 10 -1.90 19.03 1.23
CA ARG A 10 -0.47 18.69 1.25
C ARG A 10 -0.26 17.19 1.51
N LYS A 11 -0.83 16.65 2.60
CA LYS A 11 -0.70 15.24 2.97
C LYS A 11 -1.35 14.31 1.95
N GLN A 12 -2.47 14.72 1.35
CA GLN A 12 -3.10 13.97 0.24
C GLN A 12 -2.11 13.77 -0.91
N LYS A 13 -1.41 14.84 -1.33
CA LYS A 13 -0.41 14.79 -2.40
C LYS A 13 0.80 13.94 -2.01
N GLU A 14 1.26 14.03 -0.76
CA GLU A 14 2.37 13.20 -0.24
C GLU A 14 2.00 11.71 -0.30
N ILE A 15 0.81 11.32 0.19
CA ILE A 15 0.32 9.94 0.13
C ILE A 15 0.18 9.44 -1.31
N GLU A 16 -0.38 10.26 -2.19
CA GLU A 16 -0.52 9.92 -3.61
C GLU A 16 0.85 9.73 -4.27
N ARG A 17 1.82 10.60 -3.95
CA ARG A 17 3.19 10.51 -4.47
C ARG A 17 3.87 9.24 -3.99
N ILE A 18 3.80 8.92 -2.70
CA ILE A 18 4.36 7.68 -2.12
C ILE A 18 3.73 6.47 -2.80
N THR A 19 2.40 6.42 -2.90
CA THR A 19 1.69 5.32 -3.57
C THR A 19 2.16 5.13 -5.03
N ARG A 20 2.39 6.23 -5.75
CA ARG A 20 2.91 6.18 -7.13
C ARG A 20 4.33 5.63 -7.19
N ILE A 21 5.21 6.04 -6.27
CA ILE A 21 6.58 5.53 -6.18
C ILE A 21 6.57 4.03 -5.86
N LEU A 22 5.80 3.61 -4.85
CA LEU A 22 5.67 2.20 -4.47
C LEU A 22 5.24 1.33 -5.66
N ARG A 23 4.29 1.81 -6.48
CA ARG A 23 3.85 1.08 -7.69
C ARG A 23 4.88 1.09 -8.81
N GLY A 24 5.49 2.25 -9.07
CA GLY A 24 6.37 2.44 -10.22
C GLY A 24 7.80 1.93 -10.01
N CYS A 25 8.18 1.69 -8.75
CA CYS A 25 9.54 1.27 -8.39
C CYS A 25 9.58 -0.11 -7.74
N PHE A 26 8.46 -0.81 -7.69
CA PHE A 26 8.41 -2.23 -7.37
C PHE A 26 9.00 -3.03 -8.53
N ASP A 27 10.00 -3.83 -8.21
CA ASP A 27 10.78 -4.59 -9.18
C ASP A 27 10.72 -6.10 -8.82
N PRO A 28 9.76 -6.85 -9.38
CA PRO A 28 9.62 -8.27 -9.07
C PRO A 28 10.71 -9.14 -9.71
N GLU A 29 11.45 -8.64 -10.70
CA GLU A 29 12.50 -9.40 -11.41
C GLU A 29 13.76 -9.60 -10.55
N GLN A 30 13.85 -8.90 -9.41
CA GLN A 30 14.93 -9.06 -8.43
C GLN A 30 14.94 -10.44 -7.75
N VAL A 31 13.83 -11.17 -7.82
CA VAL A 31 13.68 -12.51 -7.26
C VAL A 31 13.18 -13.48 -8.34
N LEU A 32 13.66 -14.72 -8.30
CA LEU A 32 13.17 -15.76 -9.20
C LEU A 32 11.87 -16.33 -8.62
N ALA A 33 10.75 -15.70 -8.95
CA ALA A 33 9.41 -16.14 -8.57
C ALA A 33 8.67 -16.83 -9.73
N PRO A 34 7.76 -17.77 -9.44
CA PRO A 34 6.95 -18.43 -10.47
C PRO A 34 5.88 -17.51 -11.08
N GLU A 35 5.51 -16.45 -10.38
CA GLU A 35 4.51 -15.47 -10.82
C GLU A 35 5.18 -14.15 -11.23
N PRO A 36 4.61 -13.39 -12.19
CA PRO A 36 5.22 -12.17 -12.74
C PRO A 36 5.30 -11.00 -11.75
N GLY A 37 4.88 -11.18 -10.50
CA GLY A 37 4.95 -10.21 -9.43
C GLY A 37 4.06 -9.02 -9.61
N ARG A 38 2.97 -9.02 -8.85
CA ARG A 38 1.94 -7.99 -8.93
C ARG A 38 1.56 -7.51 -7.55
N ILE A 39 1.62 -6.18 -7.39
CA ILE A 39 1.00 -5.53 -6.24
C ILE A 39 -0.51 -5.66 -6.38
N GLY A 40 -1.14 -6.46 -5.53
CA GLY A 40 -2.58 -6.62 -5.45
C GLY A 40 -3.26 -5.39 -4.83
N ARG A 41 -2.74 -4.89 -3.71
CA ARG A 41 -3.29 -3.72 -2.99
C ARG A 41 -2.21 -2.87 -2.33
N ILE A 42 -2.49 -1.59 -2.16
CA ILE A 42 -1.74 -0.71 -1.25
C ILE A 42 -2.76 -0.03 -0.33
N ILE A 43 -2.51 -0.10 0.97
CA ILE A 43 -3.41 0.36 2.02
C ILE A 43 -2.66 1.33 2.91
N LEU A 44 -3.27 2.47 3.22
CA LEU A 44 -2.80 3.37 4.26
C LEU A 44 -3.32 2.88 5.61
N ILE A 45 -2.41 2.69 6.56
CA ILE A 45 -2.71 2.22 7.91
C ILE A 45 -2.40 3.34 8.92
N GLY A 46 -2.87 3.15 10.15
CA GLY A 46 -2.46 3.98 11.27
C GLY A 46 -3.20 5.33 11.37
N PRO A 47 -2.59 6.31 12.04
CA PRO A 47 -3.26 7.57 12.41
C PRO A 47 -3.79 8.36 11.21
N TYR A 48 -3.06 8.34 10.09
CA TYR A 48 -3.47 9.03 8.87
C TYR A 48 -4.68 8.39 8.18
N ALA A 49 -4.94 7.10 8.39
CA ALA A 49 -6.17 6.45 7.94
C ALA A 49 -7.36 6.78 8.86
N ARG A 50 -7.12 6.89 10.17
CA ARG A 50 -8.16 7.00 11.21
C ARG A 50 -8.51 8.42 11.68
N ARG A 51 -7.97 9.47 11.05
CA ARG A 51 -8.12 10.90 11.46
C ARG A 51 -7.50 11.24 12.83
N SER A 52 -6.68 10.35 13.40
CA SER A 52 -6.02 10.54 14.69
C SER A 52 -4.55 10.94 14.56
N TRP A 53 -4.12 11.39 13.37
CA TRP A 53 -2.74 11.82 13.12
C TRP A 53 -2.44 13.14 13.82
N TYR A 54 -1.18 13.32 14.20
CA TYR A 54 -0.68 14.56 14.79
C TYR A 54 0.59 15.03 14.07
N GLU A 55 0.78 16.35 14.04
CA GLU A 55 1.99 17.01 13.54
C GLU A 55 2.27 18.19 14.48
N ASP A 56 3.26 18.06 15.35
CA ASP A 56 3.72 19.14 16.21
C ASP A 56 4.96 19.80 15.58
N ARG A 57 4.82 21.08 15.22
CA ARG A 57 5.91 21.84 14.58
C ARG A 57 6.93 22.39 15.57
N HIS A 58 6.61 22.38 16.86
CA HIS A 58 7.49 22.88 17.91
C HIS A 58 8.44 21.78 18.41
N THR A 59 7.93 20.56 18.60
CA THR A 59 8.73 19.39 19.01
C THR A 59 9.31 18.62 17.83
N LEU A 60 8.88 18.94 16.60
CA LEU A 60 9.21 18.20 15.36
C LEU A 60 8.74 16.74 15.40
N GLU A 61 7.79 16.41 16.27
CA GLU A 61 7.19 15.08 16.33
C GLU A 61 5.97 15.03 15.41
N PHE A 62 5.97 14.04 14.52
CA PHE A 62 4.87 13.80 13.60
C PHE A 62 4.58 12.30 13.53
N SER A 63 3.32 11.95 13.30
CA SER A 63 2.97 10.56 13.02
C SER A 63 3.65 10.08 11.74
N ASP A 64 4.04 8.80 11.71
CA ASP A 64 4.60 8.13 10.54
C ASP A 64 3.51 7.75 9.53
N TYR A 65 3.84 7.79 8.25
CA TYR A 65 2.97 7.24 7.21
C TYR A 65 3.17 5.74 7.09
N GLU A 66 2.23 4.95 7.60
CA GLU A 66 2.29 3.51 7.52
C GLU A 66 1.54 3.00 6.27
N PHE A 67 2.26 2.33 5.37
CA PHE A 67 1.72 1.72 4.16
C PHE A 67 1.85 0.21 4.22
N TRP A 68 0.77 -0.48 3.87
CA TRP A 68 0.76 -1.93 3.72
C TRP A 68 0.55 -2.28 2.25
N ALA A 69 1.55 -2.91 1.65
CA ALA A 69 1.49 -3.43 0.28
C ALA A 69 1.17 -4.93 0.32
N ILE A 70 0.14 -5.34 -0.41
CA ILE A 70 -0.25 -6.75 -0.54
C ILE A 70 0.17 -7.23 -1.93
N VAL A 71 1.05 -8.22 -1.99
CA VAL A 71 1.55 -8.85 -3.22
C VAL A 71 0.90 -10.21 -3.47
N ASP A 72 1.05 -10.71 -4.69
CA ASP A 72 0.61 -12.04 -5.13
C ASP A 72 1.36 -13.15 -4.41
N HIS A 73 2.70 -13.08 -4.38
CA HIS A 73 3.56 -14.17 -3.95
C HIS A 73 4.47 -13.78 -2.77
N PRO A 74 4.73 -14.68 -1.80
CA PRO A 74 5.61 -14.39 -0.65
C PRO A 74 7.03 -13.99 -1.06
N LEU A 75 7.57 -14.50 -2.17
CA LEU A 75 8.90 -14.06 -2.66
C LEU A 75 8.95 -12.57 -3.00
N HIS A 76 7.83 -11.95 -3.37
CA HIS A 76 7.76 -10.51 -3.65
C HIS A 76 7.65 -9.64 -2.39
N THR A 77 7.63 -10.25 -1.19
CA THR A 77 7.80 -9.52 0.08
C THR A 77 9.26 -9.24 0.39
N ASP A 78 10.19 -9.86 -0.36
CA ASP A 78 11.62 -9.66 -0.19
C ASP A 78 12.01 -8.19 -0.38
N GLU A 79 12.88 -7.71 0.51
CA GLU A 79 13.38 -6.34 0.55
C GLU A 79 13.95 -5.89 -0.81
N ARG A 80 14.60 -6.80 -1.55
CA ARG A 80 15.22 -6.50 -2.84
C ARG A 80 14.21 -5.96 -3.85
N CYS A 81 12.98 -6.45 -3.82
CA CYS A 81 11.91 -5.98 -4.72
C CYS A 81 11.47 -4.53 -4.41
N TRP A 82 11.70 -4.07 -3.17
CA TRP A 82 11.21 -2.79 -2.64
C TRP A 82 12.31 -1.79 -2.33
N GLN A 83 13.58 -2.21 -2.34
CA GLN A 83 14.73 -1.38 -2.00
C GLN A 83 14.76 -0.10 -2.84
N ARG A 84 14.48 -0.21 -4.14
CA ARG A 84 14.42 0.94 -5.04
C ARG A 84 13.30 1.91 -4.65
N ALA A 85 12.11 1.39 -4.37
CA ALA A 85 10.98 2.19 -3.93
C ALA A 85 11.27 2.90 -2.61
N ARG A 86 11.81 2.18 -1.61
CA ARG A 86 12.19 2.73 -0.31
C ARG A 86 13.24 3.82 -0.43
N ASN A 87 14.28 3.62 -1.24
CA ASN A 87 15.32 4.63 -1.47
C ASN A 87 14.74 5.93 -2.07
N ILE A 88 13.81 5.82 -3.03
CA ILE A 88 13.18 6.98 -3.65
C ILE A 88 12.23 7.68 -2.67
N VAL A 89 11.43 6.92 -1.91
CA VAL A 89 10.57 7.47 -0.86
C VAL A 89 11.41 8.20 0.19
N GLN A 90 12.49 7.61 0.69
CA GLN A 90 13.36 8.24 1.67
C GLN A 90 14.01 9.51 1.12
N ARG A 91 14.44 9.53 -0.15
CA ARG A 91 14.97 10.73 -0.80
C ARG A 91 13.94 11.84 -0.96
N GLU A 92 12.72 11.52 -1.39
CA GLU A 92 11.69 12.54 -1.64
C GLU A 92 10.98 13.01 -0.37
N MET A 93 10.82 12.12 0.62
CA MET A 93 9.98 12.33 1.79
C MET A 93 10.75 12.39 3.11
N GLY A 94 11.98 11.88 3.20
CA GLY A 94 12.71 11.74 4.47
C GLY A 94 12.91 13.03 5.26
N ASN A 95 12.91 14.19 4.59
CA ASN A 95 13.01 15.49 5.25
C ASN A 95 11.63 16.08 5.66
N ARG A 96 10.53 15.44 5.27
CA ARG A 96 9.15 15.94 5.44
C ARG A 96 8.31 15.03 6.32
N CYS A 97 8.52 13.73 6.22
CA CYS A 97 7.82 12.73 6.99
C CYS A 97 8.56 11.38 6.97
N ALA A 98 8.39 10.63 8.05
CA ALA A 98 8.78 9.24 8.10
C ALA A 98 7.70 8.38 7.44
N VAL A 99 8.15 7.36 6.71
CA VAL A 99 7.30 6.45 5.95
C VAL A 99 7.71 5.04 6.31
N ASP A 100 6.75 4.27 6.82
CA ASP A 100 6.90 2.85 7.11
C ASP A 100 6.17 2.03 6.06
N LEU A 101 6.84 0.99 5.54
CA LEU A 101 6.30 0.12 4.49
C LEU A 101 6.34 -1.33 4.98
N ASN A 102 5.18 -1.93 5.15
CA ASN A 102 5.03 -3.36 5.42
C ASN A 102 4.53 -4.06 4.16
N VAL A 103 5.17 -5.18 3.80
CA VAL A 103 4.80 -5.96 2.61
C VAL A 103 4.30 -7.33 3.06
N LEU A 104 3.08 -7.65 2.65
CA LEU A 104 2.40 -8.91 2.97
C LEU A 104 2.04 -9.60 1.66
N CYS A 105 1.98 -10.92 1.65
CA CYS A 105 1.46 -11.66 0.50
C CYS A 105 0.00 -12.06 0.69
N THR A 106 -0.64 -12.49 -0.40
CA THR A 106 -2.03 -12.93 -0.36
C THR A 106 -2.21 -14.17 0.53
N ALA A 107 -1.18 -15.03 0.63
CA ALA A 107 -1.18 -16.16 1.54
C ALA A 107 -1.18 -15.73 3.02
N ASP A 108 -0.44 -14.67 3.40
CA ASP A 108 -0.44 -14.14 4.77
C ASP A 108 -1.83 -13.66 5.19
N ILE A 109 -2.56 -13.03 4.27
CA ILE A 109 -3.95 -12.61 4.52
C ILE A 109 -4.88 -13.82 4.69
N GLY A 110 -4.64 -14.87 3.90
CA GLY A 110 -5.35 -16.14 4.03
C GLY A 110 -5.11 -16.80 5.38
N ALA A 111 -3.85 -16.85 5.82
CA ALA A 111 -3.44 -17.39 7.12
C ALA A 111 -4.03 -16.59 8.28
N ALA A 112 -3.90 -15.26 8.26
CA ALA A 112 -4.49 -14.38 9.26
C ALA A 112 -6.01 -14.58 9.38
N ARG A 113 -6.70 -14.82 8.26
CA ARG A 113 -8.13 -15.12 8.25
C ARG A 113 -8.46 -16.49 8.85
N ALA A 114 -7.64 -17.51 8.57
CA ALA A 114 -7.82 -18.84 9.12
C ALA A 114 -7.58 -18.87 10.64
N GLU A 115 -6.56 -18.16 11.11
CA GLU A 115 -6.18 -18.08 12.51
C GLU A 115 -7.01 -17.07 13.31
N ARG A 116 -7.87 -16.30 12.63
CA ARG A 116 -8.63 -15.17 13.21
C ARG A 116 -7.71 -14.16 13.88
N ASP A 117 -6.56 -13.90 13.26
CA ASP A 117 -5.62 -12.89 13.74
C ASP A 117 -6.23 -11.50 13.52
N CYS A 118 -6.77 -10.95 14.61
CA CYS A 118 -7.35 -9.62 14.62
C CYS A 118 -6.31 -8.54 14.32
N PHE A 119 -5.00 -8.74 14.57
CA PHE A 119 -3.99 -7.70 14.39
C PHE A 119 -3.87 -7.23 12.93
N ILE A 120 -3.81 -8.19 12.01
CA ILE A 120 -3.71 -7.93 10.56
C ILE A 120 -5.07 -7.51 10.02
N LEU A 121 -6.14 -8.23 10.41
CA LEU A 121 -7.48 -8.01 9.87
C LEU A 121 -8.06 -6.66 10.29
N ASP A 122 -7.99 -6.27 11.57
CA ASP A 122 -8.48 -4.97 12.05
C ASP A 122 -7.70 -3.80 11.43
N ARG A 123 -6.39 -3.96 11.20
CA ARG A 123 -5.60 -2.93 10.53
C ARG A 123 -6.05 -2.74 9.10
N ILE A 124 -6.18 -3.83 8.34
CA ILE A 124 -6.62 -3.79 6.95
C ILE A 124 -8.02 -3.23 6.83
N GLU A 125 -8.94 -3.61 7.73
CA GLU A 125 -10.32 -3.13 7.75
C GLU A 125 -10.40 -1.65 8.10
N ALA A 126 -9.65 -1.19 9.10
CA ALA A 126 -9.61 0.21 9.48
C ALA A 126 -8.75 1.08 8.55
N GLY A 127 -8.03 0.46 7.62
CA GLY A 127 -7.16 1.12 6.66
C GLY A 127 -7.90 1.71 5.46
N ILE A 128 -7.23 2.60 4.73
CA ILE A 128 -7.77 3.17 3.48
C ILE A 128 -7.05 2.54 2.30
N THR A 129 -7.78 1.79 1.47
CA THR A 129 -7.21 1.20 0.25
C THR A 129 -6.90 2.28 -0.79
N LEU A 130 -5.63 2.61 -0.99
CA LEU A 130 -5.15 3.61 -1.93
C LEU A 130 -5.08 3.06 -3.36
N TYR A 131 -4.72 1.79 -3.50
CA TYR A 131 -4.60 1.09 -4.77
C TYR A 131 -5.15 -0.34 -4.66
N ARG A 132 -5.79 -0.81 -5.74
CA ARG A 132 -6.29 -2.17 -5.86
C ARG A 132 -6.21 -2.61 -7.32
N ALA A 133 -5.41 -3.62 -7.62
CA ALA A 133 -5.21 -4.14 -8.98
C ALA A 133 -6.53 -4.56 -9.64
N SER A 134 -7.49 -5.14 -8.91
CA SER A 134 -8.80 -5.50 -9.49
C SER A 134 -9.70 -4.32 -9.86
N ARG A 135 -9.41 -3.11 -9.36
CA ARG A 135 -10.10 -1.87 -9.79
C ARG A 135 -9.36 -1.12 -10.90
N ASP A 136 -8.05 -1.32 -11.01
CA ASP A 136 -7.19 -0.71 -12.04
C ASP A 136 -6.98 -1.63 -13.26
N ALA A 137 -7.30 -2.92 -13.15
CA ALA A 137 -7.34 -3.82 -14.29
C ALA A 137 -8.37 -3.29 -15.30
N PRO A 138 -8.02 -3.19 -16.61
CA PRO A 138 -9.03 -2.89 -17.61
C PRO A 138 -10.14 -3.92 -17.41
N LEU A 139 -11.35 -3.44 -17.17
CA LEU A 139 -12.55 -4.27 -17.14
C LEU A 139 -12.50 -5.13 -18.39
N HIS A 140 -12.16 -6.42 -18.23
CA HIS A 140 -12.32 -7.38 -19.31
C HIS A 140 -13.75 -7.19 -19.79
N ALA A 141 -13.84 -6.95 -21.10
CA ALA A 141 -15.06 -6.68 -21.82
C ALA A 141 -16.19 -7.55 -21.25
N ARG A 142 -17.26 -6.91 -20.80
CA ARG A 142 -18.53 -7.59 -20.59
C ARG A 142 -18.84 -8.25 -21.93
N GLU A 143 -18.70 -9.57 -22.01
CA GLU A 143 -19.24 -10.30 -23.14
C GLU A 143 -20.71 -9.90 -23.26
N PRO A 144 -21.17 -9.44 -24.43
CA PRO A 144 -22.59 -9.29 -24.65
C PRO A 144 -23.18 -10.69 -24.57
N ARG A 145 -23.97 -10.96 -23.51
CA ARG A 145 -24.83 -12.13 -23.50
C ARG A 145 -25.81 -11.96 -24.65
N CYS A 146 -25.53 -12.64 -25.74
CA CYS A 146 -26.44 -12.83 -26.86
C CYS A 146 -27.64 -13.64 -26.38
N GLY A 147 -28.82 -13.08 -26.64
CA GLY A 147 -30.12 -13.70 -26.89
C GLY A 147 -30.42 -15.09 -26.34
N ARG A 148 -31.52 -15.16 -25.58
CA ARG A 148 -32.55 -16.17 -25.86
C ARG A 148 -33.93 -15.56 -25.71
#